data_AF-A0A8S4GYQ1-F1
#
_entry.id   AF-A0A8S4GYQ1-F1
#
_cell.length_a   1.000
_cell.length_b   1.000
_cell.length_c   1.000
_cell.angle_alpha   90.00
_cell.angle_beta   90.00
_cell.angle_gamma   90.00
#
_symmetry.space_group_name_H-M   'P 1'
#
loop_
_entity.id
_entity.type
_entity.pdbx_description
1 polymer ?
#
loop_
_entity_poly.entity_id
_entity_poly.type
_entity_poly.pdbx_seq_one_letter_code
_entity_poly.pdbx_strand_id
1 'polypeptide(L)'
;MTVHAWHAARVSRAPAPNSLLRCPRAARRPLVARAGAEGGWERPADLPDPVDTRFDQHTKPWHFGFQLNERYLEWDASAGRQLLRMVVSQRLERDLATVDAQLRTLAALLPSLASRLENMKADLVCDLLRDPDATADALLAIKQELPGCDVDSLVARLPAAATRLGADGVRDRVQAWRDALPDTDIPALVAKEPRLLNVTDIPALFEEIARLMPGSEPAEVLVTSPGLVLPMEVSGLESSAERGEDHLKS
;
A
#
# COMPACT_ATOMS: atom_id res chain seq x y z
N MET A 1 -13.89 -37.41 -39.91
CA MET A 1 -12.62 -36.68 -39.71
C MET A 1 -12.64 -35.50 -40.65
N THR A 2 -13.05 -34.33 -40.16
CA THR A 2 -13.25 -33.15 -41.01
C THR A 2 -12.66 -31.97 -40.24
N VAL A 3 -11.50 -31.51 -40.70
CA VAL A 3 -10.72 -30.44 -40.08
C VAL A 3 -11.18 -29.12 -40.69
N HIS A 4 -11.92 -28.31 -39.93
CA HIS A 4 -12.28 -26.97 -40.34
C HIS A 4 -11.16 -25.99 -39.97
N ALA A 5 -10.46 -25.51 -40.99
CA ALA A 5 -9.46 -24.45 -40.92
C ALA A 5 -10.12 -23.11 -40.61
N TRP A 6 -9.69 -22.46 -39.52
CA TRP A 6 -10.03 -21.08 -39.19
C TRP A 6 -8.94 -20.13 -39.72
N HIS A 7 -9.30 -19.29 -40.68
CA HIS A 7 -8.46 -18.21 -41.20
C HIS A 7 -8.56 -16.99 -40.29
N ALA A 8 -7.42 -16.58 -39.72
CA ALA A 8 -7.28 -15.35 -38.94
C ALA A 8 -7.10 -14.12 -39.86
N ALA A 9 -8.03 -13.18 -39.78
CA ALA A 9 -7.89 -11.86 -40.39
C ALA A 9 -7.12 -10.91 -39.44
N ARG A 10 -5.85 -10.64 -39.74
CA ARG A 10 -5.06 -9.58 -39.07
C ARG A 10 -5.47 -8.21 -39.63
N VAL A 11 -6.20 -7.43 -38.85
CA VAL A 11 -6.39 -5.99 -39.09
C VAL A 11 -5.22 -5.25 -38.44
N SER A 12 -4.30 -4.75 -39.27
CA SER A 12 -3.22 -3.84 -38.85
C SER A 12 -3.83 -2.45 -38.61
N ARG A 13 -3.80 -1.96 -37.36
CA ARG A 13 -4.09 -0.55 -37.03
C ARG A 13 -2.77 0.19 -36.86
N ALA A 14 -2.60 1.26 -37.62
CA ALA A 14 -1.50 2.19 -37.53
C ALA A 14 -1.53 3.00 -36.21
N PRO A 15 -0.38 3.41 -35.65
CA PRO A 15 -0.32 4.25 -34.47
C PRO A 15 -0.66 5.72 -34.80
N ALA A 16 -1.55 6.31 -34.00
CA ALA A 16 -1.86 7.74 -34.06
C ALA A 16 -0.72 8.59 -33.46
N PRO A 17 -0.48 9.81 -33.97
CA PRO A 17 0.59 10.69 -33.49
C PRO A 17 0.27 11.29 -32.12
N ASN A 18 1.29 11.28 -31.26
CA ASN A 18 1.35 11.89 -29.93
C ASN A 18 0.99 13.38 -29.97
N SER A 19 -0.23 13.71 -29.53
CA SER A 19 -0.65 15.09 -29.24
C SER A 19 -0.09 15.50 -27.89
N LEU A 20 0.93 16.36 -27.95
CA LEU A 20 1.49 17.09 -26.81
C LEU A 20 0.41 17.93 -26.12
N LEU A 21 -0.18 17.39 -25.06
CA LEU A 21 -1.05 18.12 -24.16
C LEU A 21 -0.22 19.12 -23.36
N ARG A 22 -0.33 20.39 -23.75
CA ARG A 22 0.08 21.56 -22.97
C ARG A 22 -0.69 21.57 -21.64
N CYS A 23 0.02 21.45 -20.52
CA CYS A 23 -0.55 21.77 -19.22
C CYS A 23 -0.86 23.28 -19.12
N PRO A 24 -2.08 23.70 -18.79
CA PRO A 24 -2.37 25.08 -18.46
C PRO A 24 -1.74 25.45 -17.11
N ARG A 25 -0.99 26.54 -17.14
CA ARG A 25 -0.28 27.18 -16.03
C ARG A 25 -1.32 27.62 -14.98
N ALA A 26 -1.43 26.91 -13.87
CA ALA A 26 -2.29 27.30 -12.76
C ALA A 26 -1.85 28.66 -12.20
N ALA A 27 -2.76 29.63 -12.23
CA ALA A 27 -2.57 30.97 -11.71
C ALA A 27 -2.37 30.93 -10.18
N ARG A 28 -1.27 31.52 -9.72
CA ARG A 28 -1.01 31.77 -8.30
C ARG A 28 -2.04 32.75 -7.76
N ARG A 29 -2.81 32.34 -6.75
CA ARG A 29 -3.60 33.26 -5.92
C ARG A 29 -2.67 34.03 -4.97
N PRO A 30 -2.84 35.35 -4.80
CA PRO A 30 -2.16 36.11 -3.76
C PRO A 30 -2.74 35.79 -2.38
N LEU A 31 -1.86 35.54 -1.42
CA LEU A 31 -2.21 35.37 -0.01
C LEU A 31 -2.62 36.74 0.56
N VAL A 32 -3.87 36.85 0.96
CA VAL A 32 -4.44 38.07 1.56
C VAL A 32 -3.96 38.21 3.01
N ALA A 33 -3.71 39.46 3.35
CA ALA A 33 -3.19 39.98 4.60
C ALA A 33 -4.02 39.65 5.86
N ARG A 34 -3.28 39.35 6.93
CA ARG A 34 -3.22 40.13 8.19
C ARG A 34 -4.53 40.77 8.69
N ALA A 35 -5.13 40.15 9.69
CA ALA A 35 -5.89 40.76 10.78
C ALA A 35 -5.71 39.81 11.99
N GLY A 36 -5.10 40.21 13.10
CA GLY A 36 -5.66 41.18 14.04
C GLY A 36 -6.03 40.40 15.30
N ALA A 37 -5.05 40.18 16.18
CA ALA A 37 -5.27 39.65 17.52
C ALA A 37 -4.39 40.44 18.48
N GLU A 38 -4.88 41.64 18.81
CA GLU A 38 -4.42 42.42 19.96
C GLU A 38 -4.89 41.69 21.22
N GLY A 39 -4.11 40.70 21.64
CA GLY A 39 -4.21 40.10 22.97
C GLY A 39 -2.96 40.47 23.73
N GLY A 40 -3.07 41.41 24.68
CA GLY A 40 -1.97 41.79 25.56
C GLY A 40 -1.56 40.62 26.43
N TRP A 41 -0.40 40.04 26.15
CA TRP A 41 0.27 39.11 27.04
C TRP A 41 1.10 39.95 28.01
N GLU A 42 0.49 40.40 29.11
CA GLU A 42 1.25 40.96 30.22
C GLU A 42 2.15 39.87 30.80
N ARG A 43 3.46 40.06 30.63
CA ARG A 43 4.47 39.16 31.15
C ARG A 43 4.45 39.26 32.68
N PRO A 44 4.24 38.17 33.44
CA PRO A 44 4.31 38.20 34.89
C PRO A 44 5.66 38.76 35.35
N ALA A 45 5.65 39.72 36.27
CA ALA A 45 6.82 40.48 36.71
C ALA A 45 7.90 39.61 37.40
N ASP A 46 7.58 38.37 37.75
CA ASP A 46 8.46 37.46 38.49
C ASP A 46 9.06 36.34 37.64
N LEU A 47 8.94 36.40 36.30
CA LEU A 47 9.74 35.50 35.46
C LEU A 47 11.19 35.98 35.45
N PRO A 48 12.17 35.12 35.77
CA PRO A 48 13.59 35.45 35.60
C PRO A 48 13.81 35.89 34.15
N ASP A 49 14.64 36.92 33.95
CA ASP A 49 14.98 37.40 32.62
C ASP A 49 15.31 36.21 31.71
N PRO A 50 14.77 36.18 30.47
CA PRO A 50 15.08 35.11 29.54
C PRO A 50 16.59 35.05 29.45
N VAL A 51 17.17 33.97 30.01
CA VAL A 51 18.61 33.72 29.96
C VAL A 51 18.99 33.94 28.52
N ASP A 52 19.85 34.94 28.30
CA ASP A 52 20.29 35.37 26.98
C ASP A 52 21.02 34.17 26.38
N THR A 53 20.25 33.30 25.74
CA THR A 53 20.68 32.23 24.88
C THR A 53 21.11 32.84 23.54
N ARG A 54 21.84 33.96 23.60
CA ARG A 54 23.05 34.12 22.82
C ARG A 54 23.99 33.01 23.24
N PHE A 55 23.61 31.81 22.78
CA PHE A 55 24.47 30.66 22.65
C PHE A 55 25.79 31.20 22.16
N ASP A 56 26.77 31.04 23.03
CA ASP A 56 28.17 31.21 22.73
C ASP A 56 28.42 30.55 21.38
N GLN A 57 28.57 31.39 20.35
CA GLN A 57 28.92 30.96 18.99
C GLN A 57 30.40 30.55 18.94
N HIS A 58 30.92 30.03 20.05
CA HIS A 58 32.15 29.27 20.12
C HIS A 58 31.94 27.97 19.34
N THR A 59 32.00 28.12 18.02
CA THR A 59 32.86 27.32 17.15
C THR A 59 32.89 25.85 17.54
N LYS A 60 31.82 25.13 17.16
CA LYS A 60 32.04 23.78 16.63
C LYS A 60 32.62 23.99 15.22
N PRO A 61 33.93 23.79 14.97
CA PRO A 61 34.58 24.12 13.70
C PRO A 61 34.10 23.25 12.51
N TRP A 62 33.10 22.39 12.72
CA TRP A 62 32.57 21.46 11.72
C TRP A 62 31.04 21.51 11.64
N HIS A 63 30.43 22.68 11.78
CA HIS A 63 29.01 22.82 11.41
C HIS A 63 28.90 22.79 9.88
N PHE A 64 28.73 21.58 9.32
CA PHE A 64 28.24 21.41 7.96
C PHE A 64 26.78 21.86 7.92
N GLY A 65 26.57 23.16 7.73
CA GLY A 65 25.33 23.67 7.19
C GLY A 65 25.26 23.24 5.74
N PHE A 66 24.77 22.04 5.47
CA PHE A 66 24.39 21.67 4.11
C PHE A 66 23.23 22.58 3.71
N GLN A 67 23.54 23.71 3.08
CA GLN A 67 22.61 24.37 2.18
C GLN A 67 22.41 23.43 0.99
N LEU A 68 21.58 22.41 1.21
CA LEU A 68 21.05 21.57 0.14
C LEU A 68 20.25 22.52 -0.75
N ASN A 69 20.81 22.82 -1.91
CA ASN A 69 20.09 23.56 -2.93
C ASN A 69 19.01 22.62 -3.46
N GLU A 70 17.85 22.64 -2.82
CA GLU A 70 16.70 21.76 -3.08
C GLU A 70 16.30 21.72 -4.56
N ARG A 71 16.64 22.76 -5.33
CA ARG A 71 16.40 22.83 -6.78
C ARG A 71 17.23 21.86 -7.62
N TYR A 72 18.38 21.40 -7.11
CA TYR A 72 19.27 20.46 -7.81
C TYR A 72 19.30 19.08 -7.15
N LEU A 73 18.45 18.85 -6.14
CA LEU A 73 18.31 17.51 -5.58
C LEU A 73 17.46 16.68 -6.56
N GLU A 74 18.13 15.95 -7.44
CA GLU A 74 17.46 14.92 -8.22
C GLU A 74 17.05 13.80 -7.25
N TRP A 75 15.75 13.64 -7.06
CA TRP A 75 15.20 12.55 -6.26
C TRP A 75 15.30 11.25 -7.06
N ASP A 76 16.47 10.64 -7.01
CA ASP A 76 16.72 9.36 -7.66
C ASP A 76 16.28 8.18 -6.79
N ALA A 77 16.29 6.98 -7.38
CA ALA A 77 15.95 5.74 -6.68
C ALA A 77 16.85 5.47 -5.46
N SER A 78 18.11 5.94 -5.49
CA SER A 78 19.06 5.74 -4.40
C SER A 78 18.72 6.60 -3.18
N ALA A 79 18.31 7.85 -3.38
CA ALA A 79 17.84 8.76 -2.34
C ALA A 79 16.54 8.25 -1.70
N GLY A 80 15.59 7.79 -2.52
CA GLY A 80 14.35 7.15 -2.04
C GLY A 80 14.63 5.92 -1.18
N ARG A 81 15.54 5.04 -1.62
CA ARG A 81 15.97 3.86 -0.86
C ARG A 81 16.65 4.25 0.44
N GLN A 82 17.51 5.26 0.45
CA GLN A 82 18.18 5.74 1.66
C GLN A 82 17.18 6.30 2.68
N LEU A 83 16.23 7.12 2.22
CA LEU A 83 15.17 7.66 3.08
C LEU A 83 14.32 6.53 3.68
N LEU A 84 13.91 5.56 2.87
CA LEU A 84 13.14 4.41 3.34
C LEU A 84 13.88 3.66 4.45
N ARG A 85 15.18 3.36 4.26
CA ARG A 85 15.98 2.69 5.29
C ARG A 85 16.07 3.47 6.59
N MET A 86 16.27 4.80 6.51
CA MET A 86 16.33 5.66 7.70
C MET A 86 14.99 5.67 8.46
N VAL A 87 13.88 5.82 7.73
CA VAL A 87 12.53 5.82 8.32
C VAL A 87 12.20 4.47 8.97
N VAL A 88 12.50 3.37 8.29
CA VAL A 88 12.26 2.01 8.80
C VAL A 88 13.14 1.71 10.01
N SER A 89 14.43 2.07 9.97
CA SER A 89 15.37 1.95 11.08
C SER A 89 14.88 2.69 12.32
N GLN A 90 14.43 3.94 12.15
CA GLN A 90 13.89 4.73 13.25
C GLN A 90 12.63 4.12 13.85
N ARG A 91 11.70 3.62 13.01
CA ARG A 91 10.42 3.07 13.46
C ARG A 91 10.53 1.70 14.13
N LEU A 92 11.49 0.89 13.72
CA LEU A 92 11.76 -0.42 14.32
C LEU A 92 12.78 -0.36 15.46
N GLU A 93 13.37 0.82 15.72
CA GLU A 93 14.45 1.02 16.69
C GLU A 93 15.63 0.05 16.46
N ARG A 94 15.96 -0.20 15.19
CA ARG A 94 17.05 -1.09 14.76
C ARG A 94 18.14 -0.29 14.04
N ASP A 95 19.38 -0.76 14.10
CA ASP A 95 20.45 -0.14 13.35
C ASP A 95 20.27 -0.29 11.83
N LEU A 96 20.87 0.63 11.07
CA LEU A 96 20.72 0.69 9.62
C LEU A 96 21.30 -0.56 8.92
N ALA A 97 22.34 -1.17 9.47
CA ALA A 97 22.98 -2.35 8.88
C ALA A 97 22.09 -3.59 9.02
N THR A 98 21.44 -3.76 10.17
CA THR A 98 20.44 -4.81 10.40
C THR A 98 19.24 -4.66 9.47
N VAL A 99 18.70 -3.44 9.33
CA VAL A 99 17.59 -3.19 8.39
C VAL A 99 17.99 -3.49 6.95
N ASP A 100 19.20 -3.08 6.52
CA ASP A 100 19.66 -3.37 5.16
C ASP A 100 19.90 -4.87 4.94
N ALA A 101 20.40 -5.60 5.93
CA ALA A 101 20.53 -7.05 5.87
C ALA A 101 19.16 -7.74 5.74
N GLN A 102 18.16 -7.32 6.53
CA GLN A 102 16.81 -7.86 6.45
C GLN A 102 16.12 -7.53 5.11
N LEU A 103 16.30 -6.31 4.59
CA LEU A 103 15.80 -5.93 3.26
C LEU A 103 16.43 -6.77 2.15
N ARG A 104 17.72 -7.11 2.24
CA ARG A 104 18.38 -8.01 1.28
C ARG A 104 17.82 -9.43 1.36
N THR A 105 17.59 -9.95 2.57
CA THR A 105 16.96 -11.26 2.76
C THR A 105 15.55 -11.27 2.16
N LEU A 106 14.74 -10.24 2.44
CA LEU A 106 13.40 -10.10 1.87
C LEU A 106 13.45 -10.02 0.34
N ALA A 107 14.38 -9.26 -0.22
CA ALA A 107 14.57 -9.14 -1.67
C ALA A 107 15.03 -10.45 -2.32
N ALA A 108 15.78 -11.30 -1.61
CA ALA A 108 16.18 -12.62 -2.08
C ALA A 108 15.01 -13.61 -2.07
N LEU A 109 14.09 -13.50 -1.10
CA LEU A 109 12.88 -14.32 -1.02
C LEU A 109 11.82 -13.88 -2.03
N LEU A 110 11.68 -12.58 -2.25
CA LEU A 110 10.63 -11.97 -3.07
C LEU A 110 11.22 -10.97 -4.09
N PRO A 111 11.81 -11.45 -5.20
CA PRO A 111 12.48 -10.60 -6.17
C PRO A 111 11.52 -9.60 -6.85
N SER A 112 10.26 -9.97 -7.10
CA SER A 112 9.28 -9.02 -7.67
C SER A 112 8.96 -7.89 -6.69
N LEU A 113 8.90 -8.21 -5.39
CA LEU A 113 8.69 -7.20 -4.34
C LEU A 113 9.88 -6.25 -4.24
N ALA A 114 11.11 -6.74 -4.42
CA ALA A 114 12.33 -5.95 -4.32
C ALA A 114 12.32 -4.71 -5.22
N SER A 115 11.84 -4.86 -6.46
CA SER A 115 11.70 -3.76 -7.43
C SER A 115 10.69 -2.68 -6.99
N ARG A 116 9.80 -3.00 -6.04
CA ARG A 116 8.73 -2.13 -5.56
C ARG A 116 8.98 -1.55 -4.16
N LEU A 117 9.93 -2.09 -3.40
CA LEU A 117 10.20 -1.68 -2.01
C LEU A 117 10.41 -0.16 -1.89
N GLU A 118 11.13 0.45 -2.84
CA GLU A 118 11.44 1.88 -2.84
C GLU A 118 10.22 2.79 -2.96
N ASN A 119 9.17 2.30 -3.61
CA ASN A 119 7.92 3.05 -3.83
C ASN A 119 6.80 2.61 -2.87
N MET A 120 7.11 1.70 -1.95
CA MET A 120 6.14 1.17 -1.01
C MET A 120 6.02 2.11 0.19
N LYS A 121 4.82 2.14 0.81
CA LYS A 121 4.62 2.85 2.06
C LYS A 121 5.54 2.28 3.13
N ALA A 122 6.22 3.16 3.86
CA ALA A 122 7.16 2.75 4.91
C ALA A 122 6.48 1.89 6.00
N ASP A 123 5.19 2.12 6.30
CA ASP A 123 4.43 1.28 7.26
C ASP A 123 4.39 -0.19 6.83
N LEU A 124 4.10 -0.46 5.56
CA LEU A 124 4.04 -1.83 5.04
C LEU A 124 5.42 -2.51 5.07
N VAL A 125 6.49 -1.76 4.78
CA VAL A 125 7.85 -2.27 4.88
C VAL A 125 8.22 -2.54 6.34
N CYS A 126 7.80 -1.68 7.27
CA CYS A 126 7.98 -1.93 8.70
C CYS A 126 7.25 -3.18 9.14
N ASP A 127 6.02 -3.41 8.68
CA ASP A 127 5.24 -4.61 9.03
C ASP A 127 5.91 -5.89 8.50
N LEU A 128 6.43 -5.87 7.26
CA LEU A 128 7.18 -6.99 6.67
C LEU A 128 8.47 -7.32 7.43
N LEU A 129 9.14 -6.30 7.96
CA LEU A 129 10.42 -6.46 8.66
C LEU A 129 10.27 -6.62 10.18
N ARG A 130 9.08 -6.36 10.73
CA ARG A 130 8.81 -6.49 12.17
C ARG A 130 9.09 -7.92 12.62
N ASP A 131 8.52 -8.87 11.89
CA ASP A 131 8.67 -10.32 12.12
C ASP A 131 8.92 -11.05 10.78
N PRO A 132 10.20 -11.31 10.43
CA PRO A 132 10.54 -11.98 9.19
C PRO A 132 10.14 -13.46 9.18
N ASP A 133 10.08 -14.11 10.35
CA ASP A 133 9.72 -15.52 10.47
C ASP A 133 8.22 -15.70 10.25
N ALA A 134 7.38 -14.85 10.89
CA ALA A 134 5.95 -14.84 10.62
C ALA A 134 5.63 -14.50 9.16
N THR A 135 6.41 -13.62 8.54
CA THR A 135 6.28 -13.33 7.10
C THR A 135 6.61 -14.58 6.27
N ALA A 136 7.70 -15.29 6.58
CA ALA A 136 8.07 -16.52 5.89
C ALA A 136 7.01 -17.62 6.04
N ASP A 137 6.44 -17.77 7.24
CA ASP A 137 5.33 -18.71 7.51
C ASP A 137 4.07 -18.35 6.71
N ALA A 138 3.74 -17.06 6.61
CA ALA A 138 2.62 -16.60 5.78
C ALA A 138 2.87 -16.90 4.29
N LEU A 139 4.08 -16.68 3.78
CA LEU A 139 4.45 -17.03 2.40
C LEU A 139 4.33 -18.54 2.14
N LEU A 140 4.74 -19.36 3.11
CA LEU A 140 4.61 -20.81 3.03
C LEU A 140 3.15 -21.25 3.06
N ALA A 141 2.33 -20.65 3.92
CA ALA A 141 0.89 -20.91 3.97
C ALA A 141 0.20 -20.56 2.64
N ILE A 142 0.52 -19.40 2.05
CA ILE A 142 0.03 -19.02 0.71
C ILE A 142 0.40 -20.09 -0.33
N LYS A 143 1.64 -20.59 -0.31
CA LYS A 143 2.11 -21.63 -1.22
C LYS A 143 1.37 -22.97 -1.04
N GLN A 144 1.05 -23.32 0.20
CA GLN A 144 0.35 -24.57 0.54
C GLN A 144 -1.13 -24.51 0.17
N GLU A 145 -1.79 -23.39 0.46
CA GLU A 145 -3.22 -23.21 0.26
C GLU A 145 -3.60 -22.86 -1.19
N LEU A 146 -2.69 -22.21 -1.92
CA LEU A 146 -2.88 -21.79 -3.31
C LEU A 146 -1.84 -22.43 -4.24
N PRO A 147 -1.86 -23.77 -4.39
CA PRO A 147 -0.91 -24.45 -5.26
C PRO A 147 -1.06 -23.96 -6.70
N GLY A 148 0.07 -23.64 -7.34
CA GLY A 148 0.10 -23.10 -8.71
C GLY A 148 0.03 -21.57 -8.80
N CYS A 149 -0.26 -20.87 -7.70
CA CYS A 149 -0.13 -19.42 -7.67
C CYS A 149 1.34 -19.01 -7.53
N ASP A 150 1.77 -18.00 -8.30
CA ASP A 150 3.08 -17.38 -8.12
C ASP A 150 3.04 -16.47 -6.88
N VAL A 151 3.57 -16.99 -5.77
CA VAL A 151 3.60 -16.32 -4.46
C VAL A 151 4.36 -14.99 -4.54
N ASP A 152 5.45 -14.93 -5.31
CA ASP A 152 6.25 -13.70 -5.44
C ASP A 152 5.44 -12.59 -6.12
N SER A 153 4.82 -12.91 -7.26
CA SER A 153 3.91 -11.98 -7.95
C SER A 153 2.68 -11.60 -7.11
N LEU A 154 2.09 -12.56 -6.38
CA LEU A 154 0.93 -12.33 -5.52
C LEU A 154 1.26 -11.33 -4.41
N VAL A 155 2.36 -11.56 -3.67
CA VAL A 155 2.77 -10.72 -2.54
C VAL A 155 3.29 -9.38 -3.03
N ALA A 156 3.95 -9.33 -4.19
CA ALA A 156 4.30 -8.06 -4.83
C ALA A 156 3.06 -7.19 -5.12
N ARG A 157 1.93 -7.79 -5.53
CA ARG A 157 0.66 -7.09 -5.76
C ARG A 157 -0.08 -6.77 -4.47
N LEU A 158 0.02 -7.62 -3.46
CA LEU A 158 -0.69 -7.49 -2.19
C LEU A 158 0.21 -7.80 -0.97
N PRO A 159 1.13 -6.90 -0.60
CA PRO A 159 2.05 -7.14 0.52
C PRO A 159 1.33 -7.36 1.86
N ALA A 160 0.16 -6.72 2.02
CA ALA A 160 -0.68 -6.83 3.20
C ALA A 160 -1.18 -8.26 3.47
N ALA A 161 -1.24 -9.12 2.45
CA ALA A 161 -1.63 -10.52 2.66
C ALA A 161 -0.59 -11.27 3.50
N ALA A 162 0.70 -11.01 3.29
CA ALA A 162 1.76 -11.64 4.07
C ALA A 162 1.85 -11.08 5.51
N THR A 163 1.56 -9.78 5.70
CA THR A 163 1.72 -9.14 7.01
C THR A 163 0.47 -9.14 7.89
N ARG A 164 -0.70 -8.89 7.32
CA ARG A 164 -1.94 -8.69 8.11
C ARG A 164 -2.70 -9.99 8.37
N LEU A 165 -2.74 -10.89 7.39
CA LEU A 165 -3.45 -12.16 7.55
C LEU A 165 -2.61 -13.16 8.35
N GLY A 166 -1.29 -13.15 8.15
CA GLY A 166 -0.42 -14.20 8.68
C GLY A 166 -0.72 -15.57 8.09
N ALA A 167 -0.09 -16.63 8.62
CA ALA A 167 -0.28 -17.98 8.13
C ALA A 167 -1.71 -18.51 8.35
N ASP A 168 -2.25 -18.34 9.55
CA ASP A 168 -3.59 -18.85 9.90
C ASP A 168 -4.69 -18.07 9.19
N GLY A 169 -4.59 -16.73 9.12
CA GLY A 169 -5.58 -15.93 8.40
C GLY A 169 -5.63 -16.24 6.91
N VAL A 170 -4.51 -16.63 6.29
CA VAL A 170 -4.50 -17.12 4.90
C VAL A 170 -5.28 -18.44 4.79
N ARG A 171 -5.04 -19.41 5.68
CA ARG A 171 -5.75 -20.70 5.68
C ARG A 171 -7.24 -20.51 5.86
N ASP A 172 -7.63 -19.75 6.87
CA ASP A 172 -9.03 -19.47 7.18
C ASP A 172 -9.72 -18.77 6.01
N ARG A 173 -9.04 -17.79 5.40
CA ARG A 173 -9.59 -17.05 4.25
C ARG A 173 -9.78 -17.94 3.04
N VAL A 174 -8.80 -18.76 2.70
CA VAL A 174 -8.91 -19.66 1.56
C VAL A 174 -9.98 -20.72 1.81
N GLN A 175 -10.08 -21.23 3.05
CA GLN A 175 -11.15 -22.16 3.41
C GLN A 175 -12.53 -21.53 3.30
N ALA A 176 -12.72 -20.31 3.79
CA ALA A 176 -13.98 -19.57 3.64
C ALA A 176 -14.38 -19.39 2.16
N TRP A 177 -13.40 -19.13 1.28
CA TRP A 177 -13.63 -19.09 -0.16
C TRP A 177 -14.02 -20.43 -0.76
N ARG A 178 -13.40 -21.54 -0.33
CA ARG A 178 -13.76 -22.90 -0.77
C ARG A 178 -15.17 -23.28 -0.33
N ASP A 179 -15.57 -22.89 0.87
CA ASP A 179 -16.92 -23.16 1.40
C ASP A 179 -17.99 -22.33 0.67
N ALA A 180 -17.69 -21.07 0.32
CA ALA A 180 -18.61 -20.19 -0.39
C ALA A 180 -18.73 -20.50 -1.89
N LEU A 181 -17.68 -21.04 -2.50
CA LEU A 181 -17.60 -21.35 -3.94
C LEU A 181 -17.21 -22.82 -4.15
N PRO A 182 -18.11 -23.77 -3.86
CA PRO A 182 -17.85 -25.17 -4.17
C PRO A 182 -17.56 -25.32 -5.68
N ASP A 183 -16.69 -26.26 -6.01
CA ASP A 183 -16.28 -26.57 -7.39
C ASP A 183 -15.49 -25.48 -8.13
N THR A 184 -15.14 -24.37 -7.47
CA THR A 184 -14.31 -23.31 -8.08
C THR A 184 -12.82 -23.50 -7.78
N ASP A 185 -11.98 -23.28 -8.80
CA ASP A 185 -10.51 -23.21 -8.65
C ASP A 185 -10.11 -21.90 -7.96
N ILE A 186 -10.15 -21.90 -6.63
CA ILE A 186 -9.77 -20.76 -5.78
C ILE A 186 -8.33 -20.29 -6.07
N PRO A 187 -7.31 -21.17 -6.20
CA PRO A 187 -5.97 -20.76 -6.62
C PRO A 187 -5.95 -19.92 -7.91
N ALA A 188 -6.64 -20.36 -8.97
CA ALA A 188 -6.69 -19.61 -10.23
C ALA A 188 -7.45 -18.28 -10.09
N LEU A 189 -8.50 -18.25 -9.27
CA LEU A 189 -9.28 -17.04 -8.99
C LEU A 189 -8.42 -15.99 -8.27
N VAL A 190 -7.72 -16.39 -7.20
CA VAL A 190 -6.82 -15.51 -6.43
C VAL A 190 -5.61 -15.08 -7.26
N ALA A 191 -5.07 -15.94 -8.12
CA ALA A 191 -3.96 -15.57 -9.01
C ALA A 191 -4.36 -14.44 -9.98
N LYS A 192 -5.59 -14.47 -10.50
CA LYS A 192 -6.14 -13.37 -11.33
C LYS A 192 -6.28 -12.10 -10.49
N GLU A 193 -6.91 -12.22 -9.32
CA GLU A 193 -7.24 -11.10 -8.46
C GLU A 193 -6.85 -11.33 -6.99
N PRO A 194 -5.61 -10.98 -6.60
CA PRO A 194 -5.08 -11.22 -5.26
C PRO A 194 -5.86 -10.54 -4.13
N ARG A 195 -6.52 -9.42 -4.42
CA ARG A 195 -7.25 -8.64 -3.41
C ARG A 195 -8.42 -9.41 -2.79
N LEU A 196 -8.89 -10.49 -3.43
CA LEU A 196 -9.88 -11.39 -2.85
C LEU A 196 -9.42 -12.01 -1.53
N LEU A 197 -8.12 -12.14 -1.29
CA LEU A 197 -7.59 -12.57 0.00
C LEU A 197 -7.85 -11.56 1.12
N ASN A 198 -8.14 -10.28 0.83
CA ASN A 198 -8.46 -9.29 1.84
C ASN A 198 -9.96 -9.20 2.17
N VAL A 199 -10.84 -9.81 1.38
CA VAL A 199 -12.30 -9.82 1.59
C VAL A 199 -12.69 -10.63 2.83
N THR A 200 -13.10 -9.95 3.90
CA THR A 200 -13.43 -10.62 5.18
C THR A 200 -14.84 -11.18 5.23
N ASP A 201 -15.78 -10.57 4.52
CA ASP A 201 -17.19 -10.97 4.52
C ASP A 201 -17.65 -11.36 3.11
N ILE A 202 -17.44 -12.64 2.78
CA ILE A 202 -17.82 -13.21 1.48
C ILE A 202 -19.36 -13.18 1.29
N PRO A 203 -20.20 -13.49 2.30
CA PRO A 203 -21.65 -13.31 2.19
C PRO A 203 -22.06 -11.89 1.82
N ALA A 204 -21.54 -10.87 2.50
CA ALA A 204 -21.84 -9.47 2.18
C ALA A 204 -21.39 -9.09 0.76
N LEU A 205 -20.26 -9.63 0.29
CA LEU A 205 -19.82 -9.46 -1.09
C LEU A 205 -20.85 -10.01 -2.08
N PHE A 206 -21.41 -11.20 -1.83
CA PHE A 206 -22.40 -11.81 -2.71
C PHE A 206 -23.74 -11.07 -2.70
N GLU A 207 -24.17 -10.59 -1.54
CA GLU A 207 -25.35 -9.73 -1.43
C GLU A 207 -25.18 -8.45 -2.26
N GLU A 208 -23.99 -7.83 -2.20
CA GLU A 208 -23.68 -6.64 -2.97
C GLU A 208 -23.66 -6.92 -4.48
N ILE A 209 -23.02 -8.02 -4.92
CA ILE A 209 -23.07 -8.45 -6.34
C ILE A 209 -24.52 -8.63 -6.81
N ALA A 210 -25.34 -9.34 -6.02
CA ALA A 210 -26.74 -9.59 -6.34
C ALA A 210 -27.57 -8.31 -6.42
N ARG A 211 -27.28 -7.33 -5.55
CA ARG A 211 -27.93 -6.01 -5.55
C ARG A 211 -27.63 -5.22 -6.82
N LEU A 212 -26.41 -5.31 -7.32
CA LEU A 212 -25.93 -4.52 -8.46
C LEU A 212 -26.27 -5.13 -9.81
N MET A 213 -26.27 -6.46 -9.89
CA MET A 213 -26.59 -7.22 -11.09
C MET A 213 -27.75 -8.16 -10.82
N PRO A 214 -28.97 -7.60 -10.66
CA PRO A 214 -30.15 -8.42 -10.40
C PRO A 214 -30.39 -9.41 -11.54
N GLY A 215 -30.55 -10.69 -11.19
CA GLY A 215 -30.76 -11.78 -12.14
C GLY A 215 -29.49 -12.52 -12.58
N SER A 216 -28.31 -12.07 -12.17
CA SER A 216 -27.05 -12.83 -12.32
C SER A 216 -26.74 -13.65 -11.06
N GLU A 217 -26.09 -14.79 -11.23
CA GLU A 217 -25.62 -15.64 -10.13
C GLU A 217 -24.28 -15.08 -9.61
N PRO A 218 -24.17 -14.71 -8.31
CA PRO A 218 -22.98 -14.01 -7.80
C PRO A 218 -21.66 -14.76 -7.97
N ALA A 219 -21.66 -16.09 -7.82
CA ALA A 219 -20.45 -16.89 -7.99
C ALA A 219 -19.95 -16.85 -9.44
N GLU A 220 -20.84 -17.04 -10.41
CA GLU A 220 -20.52 -16.98 -11.85
C GLU A 220 -19.92 -15.63 -12.25
N VAL A 221 -20.49 -14.54 -11.76
CA VAL A 221 -19.97 -13.19 -11.97
C VAL A 221 -18.55 -13.07 -11.44
N LEU A 222 -18.32 -13.50 -10.19
CA LEU A 222 -17.03 -13.37 -9.53
C LEU A 222 -15.95 -14.20 -10.24
N VAL A 223 -16.28 -15.40 -10.70
CA VAL A 223 -15.36 -16.27 -11.45
C VAL A 223 -15.03 -15.69 -12.83
N THR A 224 -16.03 -15.11 -13.49
CA THR A 224 -15.88 -14.55 -14.85
C THR A 224 -15.13 -13.23 -14.84
N SER A 225 -15.42 -12.35 -13.87
CA SER A 225 -14.92 -10.97 -13.82
C SER A 225 -14.59 -10.51 -12.39
N PRO A 226 -13.56 -11.08 -11.74
CA PRO A 226 -13.27 -10.79 -10.33
C PRO A 226 -12.89 -9.33 -10.06
N GLY A 227 -12.28 -8.65 -11.03
CA GLY A 227 -11.87 -7.25 -10.91
C GLY A 227 -13.04 -6.25 -10.85
N LEU A 228 -14.26 -6.64 -11.24
CA LEU A 228 -15.43 -5.74 -11.19
C LEU A 228 -15.97 -5.55 -9.76
N VAL A 229 -15.73 -6.52 -8.87
CA VAL A 229 -16.39 -6.60 -7.56
C VAL A 229 -15.63 -5.81 -6.49
N LEU A 230 -14.32 -5.69 -6.61
CA LEU A 230 -13.45 -5.10 -5.57
C LEU A 230 -13.42 -3.57 -5.46
N PRO A 231 -13.65 -2.76 -6.52
CA PRO A 231 -13.79 -1.31 -6.37
C PRO A 231 -14.94 -0.91 -5.43
N MET A 232 -15.85 -1.86 -5.16
CA MET A 232 -17.11 -1.64 -4.46
C MET A 232 -16.94 -1.71 -2.94
N GLU A 233 -16.06 -2.57 -2.45
CA GLU A 233 -15.70 -2.63 -1.02
C GLU A 233 -15.03 -1.34 -0.53
N VAL A 234 -14.10 -0.79 -1.34
CA VAL A 234 -13.36 0.45 -1.04
C VAL A 234 -14.29 1.67 -1.02
N SER A 235 -15.46 1.57 -1.67
CA SER A 235 -16.39 2.70 -1.81
C SER A 235 -17.52 2.70 -0.77
N GLY A 236 -17.72 1.64 0.03
CA GLY A 236 -18.92 1.52 0.85
C GLY A 236 -18.83 0.78 2.19
N LEU A 237 -17.86 -0.11 2.41
CA LEU A 237 -17.90 -1.01 3.58
C LEU A 237 -17.16 -0.49 4.81
N GLU A 238 -16.08 0.28 4.66
CA GLU A 238 -15.40 0.88 5.84
C GLU A 238 -16.30 1.91 6.57
N SER A 239 -17.29 2.50 5.90
CA SER A 239 -18.14 3.53 6.51
C SER A 239 -19.20 3.00 7.49
N SER A 240 -19.48 1.69 7.51
CA SER A 240 -20.55 1.11 8.35
C SER A 240 -20.02 0.44 9.62
N ALA A 241 -18.80 -0.10 9.60
CA ALA A 241 -18.20 -0.75 10.76
C ALA A 241 -17.66 0.25 11.81
N GLU A 242 -17.14 1.40 11.40
CA GLU A 242 -16.58 2.40 12.34
C GLU A 242 -17.64 3.27 13.05
N ARG A 243 -18.94 3.14 12.71
CA ARG A 243 -20.01 3.95 13.34
C ARG A 243 -20.61 3.37 14.62
N GLY A 244 -20.18 2.19 15.06
CA GLY A 244 -20.84 1.46 16.15
C GLY A 244 -20.30 1.67 17.57
N GLU A 245 -19.06 2.13 17.76
CA GLU A 245 -18.39 1.98 19.06
C GLU A 245 -18.39 3.21 19.99
N ASP A 246 -18.86 4.38 19.54
CA ASP A 246 -18.74 5.63 20.32
C ASP A 246 -19.93 5.98 21.23
N HIS A 247 -20.96 5.14 21.37
CA HIS A 247 -22.20 5.52 22.07
C HIS A 247 -22.50 4.84 23.42
N LEU A 248 -21.56 4.15 24.07
CA LEU A 248 -21.81 3.43 25.33
C LEU A 248 -20.93 3.85 26.52
N LYS A 249 -20.51 5.12 26.59
CA LYS A 249 -19.98 5.72 27.83
C LYS A 249 -20.82 6.91 28.26
N SER A 250 -21.86 6.66 29.05
CA SER A 250 -22.53 7.67 29.89
C SER A 250 -23.00 7.02 31.17
#